data_AF-A0A5C5FKT8-F1
#
_entry.id   AF-A0A5C5FKT8-F1
#
_cell.length_a   1.000
_cell.length_b   1.000
_cell.length_c   1.000
_cell.angle_alpha   90.00
_cell.angle_beta   90.00
_cell.angle_gamma   90.00
#
_symmetry.space_group_name_H-M   'P 1'
#
loop_
_entity.id
_entity.type
_entity.pdbx_description
1 polymer ?
#
loop_
_entity_poly.entity_id
_entity_poly.type
_entity_poly.pdbx_seq_one_letter_code
_entity_poly.pdbx_strand_id
1 'polypeptide(L)' 'WIVVSEPSTKMLHAVKRVTVSKRLATKLEFTLPKGRHELKLLAICDSVIAADQELDIAPIDVAEAQDSDDDDDDSDD' A
#
# COMPACT_ATOMS: atom_id res chain seq x y z
N TRP A 1 2.22 -7.54 12.22
CA TRP A 1 1.91 -7.45 10.79
C TRP A 1 1.56 -6.02 10.45
N ILE A 2 2.09 -5.50 9.34
CA ILE A 2 1.66 -4.23 8.77
C ILE A 2 0.86 -4.55 7.51
N VAL A 3 -0.37 -4.07 7.42
CA VAL A 3 -1.32 -4.43 6.36
C VAL A 3 -1.93 -3.15 5.78
N VAL A 4 -2.02 -3.07 4.46
CA VAL A 4 -2.83 -2.05 3.77
C VAL A 4 -4.10 -2.72 3.29
N SER A 5 -5.26 -2.22 3.72
CA SER A 5 -6.57 -2.78 3.39
C SER A 5 -7.49 -1.74 2.76
N GLU A 6 -8.49 -2.21 2.02
CA GLU A 6 -9.61 -1.43 1.50
C GLU A 6 -10.92 -2.05 2.00
N PRO A 7 -11.52 -1.52 3.09
CA PRO A 7 -12.64 -2.16 3.76
C PRO A 7 -13.89 -2.30 2.89
N SER A 8 -14.14 -1.33 2.01
CA SER A 8 -15.30 -1.31 1.11
C SER A 8 -15.34 -2.53 0.18
N THR A 9 -14.17 -2.96 -0.29
CA THR A 9 -14.00 -4.11 -1.20
C THR A 9 -13.52 -5.38 -0.48
N LYS A 10 -13.15 -5.27 0.81
CA LYS A 10 -12.53 -6.34 1.62
C LYS A 10 -11.20 -6.82 1.05
N MET A 11 -10.49 -5.97 0.31
CA MET A 11 -9.20 -6.29 -0.29
C MET A 11 -8.04 -5.97 0.65
N LEU A 12 -7.00 -6.80 0.62
CA LEU A 12 -5.71 -6.54 1.26
C LEU A 12 -4.68 -6.27 0.17
N HIS A 13 -4.27 -5.01 0.02
CA HIS A 13 -3.36 -4.57 -1.03
C HIS A 13 -1.91 -4.91 -0.73
N ALA A 14 -1.51 -4.87 0.54
CA ALA A 14 -0.17 -5.26 0.97
C ALA A 14 -0.19 -5.88 2.36
N VAL A 15 0.68 -6.85 2.60
CA VAL A 15 0.89 -7.44 3.92
C VAL A 15 2.37 -7.72 4.14
N LYS A 16 2.88 -7.30 5.31
CA LYS A 16 4.27 -7.54 5.70
C LYS A 16 4.34 -8.00 7.15
N ARG A 17 4.93 -9.18 7.38
CA ARG A 17 5.35 -9.56 8.73
C ARG A 17 6.60 -8.78 9.08
N VAL A 18 6.61 -8.21 10.28
CA VAL A 18 7.72 -7.40 10.79
C VAL A 18 8.02 -7.80 12.23
N THR A 19 9.27 -7.61 12.62
CA THR A 19 9.68 -7.65 14.03
C THR A 19 10.13 -6.25 14.40
N VAL A 20 9.49 -5.66 15.40
CA VAL A 20 9.81 -4.30 15.86
C VAL A 20 10.63 -4.42 17.15
N SER A 21 11.83 -3.83 17.17
CA SER A 21 12.61 -3.68 18.40
C SER A 21 12.21 -2.37 19.10
N LYS A 22 12.98 -1.29 18.95
CA LYS A 22 12.60 0.04 19.49
C LYS A 22 11.85 0.90 18.47
N ARG A 23 12.30 0.87 17.21
CA ARG A 23 11.71 1.58 16.06
C ARG A 23 11.95 0.73 14.81
N LEU A 24 11.08 0.86 13.83
CA LEU A 24 11.21 0.19 12.54
C LEU A 24 10.78 1.17 11.44
N ALA A 25 11.60 1.30 10.41
CA ALA A 25 11.21 1.90 9.14
C ALA A 25 11.08 0.78 8.10
N THR A 26 9.96 0.73 7.39
CA THR A 26 9.70 -0.30 6.38
C THR A 26 8.90 0.26 5.22
N LYS A 27 9.19 -0.23 4.01
CA LYS A 27 8.41 0.03 2.81
C LYS A 27 7.39 -1.10 2.60
N LEU A 28 6.19 -0.74 2.16
CA LEU A 28 5.20 -1.62 1.56
C LEU A 28 4.95 -1.11 0.14
N GLU A 29 4.89 -2.01 -0.83
CA GLU A 29 4.68 -1.69 -2.25
C GLU A 29 3.47 -2.50 -2.73
N PHE A 30 2.56 -1.84 -3.44
CA PHE A 30 1.36 -2.43 -4.02
C PHE A 30 0.90 -1.55 -5.18
N THR A 31 0.03 -2.09 -6.02
CA THR A 31 -0.61 -1.38 -7.13
C THR A 31 -2.10 -1.20 -6.83
N LEU A 32 -2.69 -0.16 -7.41
CA LEU A 32 -4.12 0.11 -7.32
C LEU A 32 -4.69 0.21 -8.74
N PRO A 33 -5.93 -0.27 -8.97
CA PRO A 33 -6.63 0.00 -10.22
C PRO A 33 -7.02 1.49 -10.31
N LYS A 34 -7.53 1.90 -11.49
CA LYS A 34 -8.09 3.24 -11.67
C LYS A 34 -9.29 3.46 -10.74
N GLY A 35 -9.35 4.63 -10.12
CA GLY A 35 -10.50 5.04 -9.30
C GLY A 35 -10.09 5.67 -7.98
N ARG A 36 -11.10 5.91 -7.14
CA ARG A 36 -10.93 6.44 -5.78
C ARG A 36 -10.88 5.29 -4.79
N HIS A 37 -9.81 5.25 -4.00
CA HIS A 37 -9.56 4.19 -3.02
C HIS A 37 -9.56 4.74 -1.60
N GLU A 38 -10.34 4.11 -0.73
CA GLU A 38 -10.41 4.43 0.71
C GLU A 38 -9.64 3.37 1.49
N LEU A 39 -8.36 3.64 1.72
CA LEU A 39 -7.43 2.69 2.31
C LEU A 39 -7.27 2.88 3.83
N LYS A 40 -6.92 1.79 4.50
CA LYS A 40 -6.52 1.78 5.91
C LYS A 40 -5.18 1.09 6.09
N LEU A 41 -4.38 1.61 7.02
CA LEU A 41 -3.16 0.96 7.51
C LEU A 41 -3.47 0.26 8.83
N LEU A 42 -3.28 -1.06 8.86
CA LEU A 42 -3.46 -1.88 10.05
C LEU A 42 -2.10 -2.34 10.58
N ALA A 43 -1.83 -2.08 11.85
CA ALA A 43 -0.74 -2.70 12.60
C ALA A 43 -1.33 -3.75 13.53
N ILE A 44 -1.18 -5.02 13.17
CA ILE A 44 -1.79 -6.16 13.88
C ILE A 44 -0.72 -6.91 14.67
N CYS A 45 -0.93 -7.12 15.96
CA CYS A 45 -0.03 -7.89 16.81
C CYS A 45 -0.38 -9.38 16.78
N ASP A 46 0.62 -10.26 16.69
CA ASP A 46 0.43 -11.72 16.70
C ASP A 46 0.58 -12.34 18.10
N SER A 47 0.83 -11.53 19.13
CA SER A 47 1.21 -12.02 20.47
C SER A 47 0.57 -11.29 21.65
N VAL A 48 -0.06 -10.13 21.43
CA VAL A 48 -0.69 -9.35 22.49
C VAL A 48 -2.08 -8.90 22.05
N ILE A 49 -3.09 -9.21 22.87
CA ILE A 49 -4.47 -8.79 22.64
C ILE A 49 -4.60 -7.28 22.84
N ALA A 50 -5.45 -6.64 22.04
CA ALA A 50 -5.74 -5.20 22.10
C ALA A 50 -4.53 -4.29 21.79
N ALA A 51 -3.49 -4.84 21.15
CA ALA A 51 -2.35 -4.08 20.64
C ALA A 51 -2.50 -3.69 19.16
N ASP A 52 -3.64 -3.99 18.55
CA ASP A 52 -3.91 -3.67 17.15
C ASP A 52 -4.21 -2.18 16.99
N GLN A 53 -3.72 -1.59 15.90
CA GLN A 53 -3.98 -0.20 15.55
C GLN A 53 -4.49 -0.13 14.11
N GLU A 54 -5.46 0.75 13.90
CA GLU A 54 -5.99 1.10 12.59
C GLU A 54 -5.79 2.59 12.37
N LEU A 55 -5.27 2.95 11.19
CA LEU A 55 -5.07 4.33 10.78
C LEU A 55 -5.72 4.56 9.41
N ASP A 56 -6.48 5.65 9.32
CA ASP A 56 -7.04 6.08 8.05
C ASP A 56 -5.96 6.68 7.16
N ILE A 57 -5.95 6.26 5.89
CA ILE A 57 -5.15 6.88 4.85
C ILE A 57 -6.08 7.84 4.10
N ALA A 58 -5.60 9.05 3.80
CA ALA A 58 -6.35 9.98 2.96
C ALA A 58 -6.72 9.28 1.63
N PRO A 59 -7.96 9.46 1.11
CA PRO A 59 -8.37 8.83 -0.12
C PRO A 59 -7.38 9.08 -1.26
N ILE A 60 -7.10 8.02 -2.03
CA ILE A 60 -6.17 8.08 -3.17
C ILE A 60 -6.98 8.00 -4.44
N ASP A 61 -6.88 9.04 -5.28
CA ASP A 61 -7.45 9.06 -6.62
C ASP A 61 -6.38 8.62 -7.64
N VAL A 62 -6.58 7.43 -8.22
CA VAL A 62 -5.70 6.85 -9.23
C VAL A 62 -6.27 7.15 -10.62
N ALA A 63 -5.56 8.00 -11.36
CA ALA A 63 -5.90 8.29 -12.75
C ALA A 63 -5.53 7.11 -13.66
N GLU A 64 -6.11 7.08 -14.86
CA GLU A 64 -5.60 6.21 -15.92
C GLU A 64 -4.14 6.57 -16.17
N ALA A 65 -3.25 5.57 -16.09
CA ALA A 65 -1.97 5.69 -16.75
C ALA A 65 -2.29 5.85 -18.24
N GLN A 66 -2.02 7.04 -18.80
CA GLN A 66 -1.79 7.09 -20.23
C GLN A 66 -0.58 6.19 -20.45
N ASP A 67 -0.73 5.20 -21.32
CA ASP A 67 0.40 4.44 -21.83
C ASP A 67 1.39 5.49 -22.34
N SER A 68 2.41 5.76 -21.55
CA SER A 68 3.54 6.53 -22.04
C SER A 68 4.29 5.47 -22.82
N ASP A 69 3.89 5.34 -24.08
CA ASP A 69 4.67 4.65 -25.10
C ASP A 69 6.02 5.37 -25.08
N ASP A 70 6.94 4.83 -24.27
CA ASP A 70 8.33 5.23 -24.24
C ASP A 70 8.93 4.61 -25.51
N ASP A 71 8.55 5.20 -26.65
CA ASP A 71 9.25 5.10 -27.92
C ASP A 71 10.62 5.77 -27.71
N ASP A 72 11.49 5.11 -26.96
CA ASP A 72 12.94 5.30 -27.05
C ASP A 72 13.41 4.64 -28.36
N ASP A 73 13.00 5.24 -29.48
CA ASP A 73 13.50 4.96 -30.82
C ASP A 73 14.75 5.82 -31.07
N ASP A 74 15.87 5.11 -31.19
CA ASP A 74 17.21 5.47 -31.68
C ASP A 74 17.56 6.94 -32.00
N SER A 75 18.70 7.39 -31.46
CA SER A 75 19.62 8.29 -32.17
C SER A 75 21.09 8.07 -31.75
N ASP A 76 21.86 7.50 -32.68
CA ASP A 76 23.33 7.40 -32.77
C ASP A 76 24.08 8.72 -32.44
N ASP A 77 25.11 8.64 -31.58
CA ASP A 77 26.50 9.15 -31.79
C ASP A 77 27.45 8.65 -30.66
#